data_AF-A0A835ISE9-F1
#
_entry.id   AF-A0A835ISE9-F1
#
_cell.length_a   1.000
_cell.length_b   1.000
_cell.length_c   1.000
_cell.angle_alpha   90.00
_cell.angle_beta   90.00
_cell.angle_gamma   90.00
#
_symmetry.space_group_name_H-M   'P 1'
#
loop_
_entity.id
_entity.type
_entity.pdbx_description
1 polymer ?
#
loop_
_entity_poly.entity_id
_entity_poly.type
_entity_poly.pdbx_seq_one_letter_code
_entity_poly.pdbx_strand_id
1 'polypeptide(L)'
;MESFSTTSSLVRTTSCLSEILEMSDYEQLPSEAANNNKNNNRLASLDVFRGLSVFLMIFVDYGGSLIPFIAHSPWNGLHLADFVMPFFLFIVGLSLALVYKNVENKVEATRKAVVRAIQLFVLGIVLQGGYFHGLNSLTFGVDIERIRWLGILQVNCEVRGDLGPACNAAGLIDRHVLGVKHLYRKPGYRNLKECSNSENVSEGLPPWCLAPFDPEGILSTLTAAVTCIIGLHYGHVLVQLEGHKRRLFHWLLISFTLFGLGLILSCAGIPLNKSLYTTSYMLLTSASAGITFSALYVLVDIYGYKRLTFVLEWMGIHSLGIFVLVTSNLAVIAIQGFYWSSPKNNIVSLQSV
;
A
#
# COMPACT_ATOMS: atom_id res chain seq x y z
N MET A 1 32.49 71.67 -35.07
CA MET A 1 31.01 71.63 -35.05
C MET A 1 30.58 70.25 -35.52
N GLU A 2 29.49 69.72 -34.96
CA GLU A 2 29.18 68.28 -34.92
C GLU A 2 28.38 67.76 -36.11
N SER A 3 28.51 66.46 -36.42
CA SER A 3 27.47 65.47 -36.77
C SER A 3 28.13 64.30 -37.56
N PHE A 4 28.23 63.07 -37.04
CA PHE A 4 27.22 62.00 -36.91
C PHE A 4 26.64 61.46 -38.23
N SER A 5 26.88 60.16 -38.55
CA SER A 5 25.91 59.22 -39.20
C SER A 5 26.53 57.88 -39.66
N THR A 6 26.49 56.88 -38.78
CA THR A 6 26.21 55.44 -39.06
C THR A 6 26.45 54.81 -40.47
N THR A 7 27.59 54.12 -40.66
CA THR A 7 27.76 52.97 -41.59
C THR A 7 28.88 52.01 -41.15
N SER A 8 28.73 51.33 -40.00
CA SER A 8 29.78 50.43 -39.45
C SER A 8 29.28 49.14 -38.77
N SER A 9 27.99 49.01 -38.48
CA SER A 9 27.44 47.90 -37.68
C SER A 9 27.18 46.59 -38.44
N LEU A 10 27.25 46.57 -39.77
CA LEU A 10 26.77 45.43 -40.59
C LEU A 10 27.88 44.48 -41.11
N VAL A 11 29.16 44.77 -40.81
CA VAL A 11 30.30 43.93 -41.23
C VAL A 11 30.98 43.21 -40.04
N ARG A 12 30.64 43.57 -38.78
CA ARG A 12 31.25 42.97 -37.58
C ARG A 12 30.46 41.84 -36.91
N THR A 13 29.21 41.59 -37.32
CA THR A 13 28.36 40.56 -36.70
C THR A 13 28.60 39.14 -37.21
N THR A 14 29.26 38.96 -38.36
CA THR A 14 29.53 37.64 -38.97
C THR A 14 30.79 36.95 -38.44
N SER A 15 31.74 37.68 -37.83
CA SER A 15 33.03 37.11 -37.37
C SER A 15 33.02 36.58 -35.94
N CYS A 16 32.01 36.88 -35.12
CA CYS A 16 31.92 36.44 -33.72
C CYS A 16 31.04 35.20 -33.54
N LEU A 17 30.34 34.78 -34.60
CA LEU A 17 29.42 33.64 -34.61
C LEU A 17 30.09 32.33 -35.07
N SER A 18 31.31 32.39 -35.59
CA SER A 18 32.11 31.23 -36.01
C SER A 18 32.96 30.62 -34.89
N GLU A 19 33.48 31.42 -33.95
CA GLU A 19 34.38 30.93 -32.88
C GLU A 19 33.65 30.34 -31.66
N ILE A 20 32.33 30.49 -31.55
CA ILE A 20 31.53 29.96 -30.43
C ILE A 20 31.10 28.48 -30.68
N LEU A 21 31.30 27.95 -31.89
CA LEU A 21 30.90 26.58 -32.24
C LEU A 21 31.99 25.51 -32.07
N GLU A 22 33.23 25.86 -31.72
CA GLU A 22 34.38 24.93 -31.64
C GLU A 22 34.86 24.58 -30.21
N MET A 23 33.99 24.68 -29.18
CA MET A 23 34.38 24.43 -27.78
C MET A 23 33.41 23.54 -26.96
N SER A 24 32.88 22.47 -27.57
CA SER A 24 32.20 21.40 -26.81
C SER A 24 32.40 19.98 -27.37
N ASP A 25 33.47 19.73 -28.12
CA ASP A 25 33.90 18.36 -28.40
C ASP A 25 34.56 17.75 -27.14
N TYR A 26 33.83 16.87 -26.46
CA TYR A 26 34.40 15.99 -25.44
C TYR A 26 34.06 14.53 -25.77
N GLU A 27 34.94 13.94 -26.58
CA GLU A 27 35.18 12.52 -26.81
C GLU A 27 33.97 11.58 -27.00
N GLN A 28 33.68 11.27 -28.26
CA GLN A 28 32.81 10.15 -28.64
C GLN A 28 33.47 8.81 -28.29
N LEU A 29 33.11 8.24 -27.14
CA LEU A 29 33.29 6.81 -26.88
C LEU A 29 32.49 5.99 -27.91
N PRO A 30 32.99 4.82 -28.36
CA PRO A 30 32.36 4.09 -29.45
C PRO A 30 30.93 3.69 -29.12
N SER A 31 30.03 3.87 -30.08
CA SER A 31 28.69 3.29 -30.03
C SER A 31 28.79 1.77 -30.14
N GLU A 32 28.95 1.08 -29.01
CA GLU A 32 28.68 -0.35 -28.94
C GLU A 32 27.30 -0.60 -29.54
N ALA A 33 27.24 -1.52 -30.51
CA ALA A 33 26.02 -1.84 -31.22
C ALA A 33 24.94 -2.21 -30.20
N ALA A 34 23.91 -1.36 -30.09
CA ALA A 34 22.79 -1.54 -29.18
C ALA A 34 22.04 -2.83 -29.56
N ASN A 35 22.48 -3.93 -28.96
CA ASN A 35 21.98 -5.27 -29.20
C ASN A 35 20.52 -5.31 -28.76
N ASN A 36 19.63 -5.09 -29.73
CA ASN A 36 18.20 -4.82 -29.53
C ASN A 36 17.41 -6.09 -29.19
N ASN A 37 18.02 -6.97 -28.38
CA ASN A 37 17.28 -7.81 -27.46
C ASN A 37 16.53 -6.89 -26.49
N LYS A 38 15.29 -6.55 -26.85
CA LYS A 38 14.23 -6.23 -25.90
C LYS A 38 13.97 -7.47 -25.03
N ASN A 39 14.93 -7.80 -24.18
CA ASN A 39 14.70 -8.71 -23.08
C ASN A 39 13.54 -8.13 -22.28
N ASN A 40 12.60 -8.99 -21.93
CA ASN A 40 11.52 -8.67 -20.99
C ASN A 40 12.12 -8.54 -19.58
N ASN A 41 12.98 -7.53 -19.41
CA ASN A 41 13.73 -7.26 -18.20
C ASN A 41 12.75 -6.82 -17.11
N ARG A 42 12.36 -7.81 -16.32
CA ARG A 42 11.58 -7.67 -15.09
C ARG A 42 12.27 -6.65 -14.17
N LEU A 43 11.49 -5.70 -13.64
CA LEU A 43 12.03 -4.62 -12.81
C LEU A 43 12.35 -5.15 -11.41
N ALA A 44 13.63 -5.37 -11.11
CA ALA A 44 14.05 -6.01 -9.86
C ALA A 44 13.67 -5.19 -8.62
N SER A 45 13.76 -3.85 -8.68
CA SER A 45 13.31 -2.98 -7.58
C SER A 45 11.81 -3.13 -7.24
N LEU A 46 10.95 -3.47 -8.21
CA LEU A 46 9.52 -3.70 -7.98
C LEU A 46 9.27 -4.98 -7.19
N ASP A 47 9.95 -6.07 -7.53
CA ASP A 47 9.85 -7.32 -6.79
C ASP A 47 10.47 -7.17 -5.40
N VAL A 48 11.66 -6.54 -5.27
CA VAL A 48 12.26 -6.22 -3.96
C VAL A 48 11.31 -5.39 -3.08
N PHE A 49 10.64 -4.37 -3.61
CA PHE A 49 9.70 -3.57 -2.83
C PHE A 49 8.45 -4.38 -2.42
N ARG A 50 7.95 -5.26 -3.29
CA ARG A 50 6.85 -6.19 -2.95
C ARG A 50 7.27 -7.17 -1.85
N GLY A 51 8.48 -7.71 -1.92
CA GLY A 51 9.03 -8.59 -0.89
C GLY A 51 9.26 -7.89 0.44
N LEU A 52 9.72 -6.63 0.42
CA LEU A 52 9.83 -5.79 1.62
C LEU A 52 8.46 -5.58 2.30
N SER A 53 7.41 -5.36 1.51
CA SER A 53 6.04 -5.21 2.03
C SER A 53 5.53 -6.51 2.69
N VAL A 54 5.77 -7.67 2.05
CA VAL A 54 5.43 -8.99 2.62
C VAL A 54 6.26 -9.30 3.88
N PHE A 55 7.55 -8.94 3.89
CA PHE A 55 8.41 -9.09 5.05
C PHE A 55 7.92 -8.23 6.23
N LEU A 56 7.59 -6.96 5.98
CA LEU A 56 7.03 -6.05 6.99
C LEU A 56 5.70 -6.56 7.55
N MET A 57 4.81 -7.09 6.70
CA MET A 57 3.56 -7.71 7.13
C MET A 57 3.82 -8.84 8.14
N ILE A 58 4.64 -9.83 7.77
CA ILE A 58 5.01 -10.96 8.65
C ILE A 58 5.65 -10.45 9.94
N PHE A 59 6.60 -9.52 9.84
CA PHE A 59 7.31 -8.97 10.99
C PHE A 59 6.38 -8.26 11.98
N VAL A 60 5.36 -7.55 11.47
CA VAL A 60 4.33 -6.87 12.27
C VAL A 60 3.35 -7.88 12.87
N ASP A 61 2.87 -8.85 12.10
CA ASP A 61 1.87 -9.83 12.56
C ASP A 61 2.40 -10.67 13.74
N TYR A 62 3.67 -11.11 13.67
CA TYR A 62 4.29 -11.91 14.73
C TYR A 62 5.02 -11.08 15.80
N GLY A 63 5.53 -9.89 15.46
CA GLY A 63 6.30 -9.02 16.37
C GLY A 63 5.47 -7.96 17.10
N GLY A 64 4.28 -7.62 16.60
CA GLY A 64 3.45 -6.54 17.13
C GLY A 64 2.92 -6.79 18.55
N SER A 65 2.76 -8.05 18.96
CA SER A 65 2.38 -8.41 20.34
C SER A 65 3.48 -8.14 21.37
N LEU A 66 4.74 -8.08 20.94
CA LEU A 66 5.91 -7.89 21.81
C LEU A 66 6.33 -6.43 21.94
N ILE A 67 6.10 -5.60 20.91
CA ILE A 67 6.61 -4.22 20.85
C ILE A 67 5.48 -3.26 20.42
N PRO A 68 4.92 -2.44 21.33
CA PRO A 68 3.80 -1.53 21.02
C PRO A 68 4.08 -0.51 19.91
N PHE A 69 5.34 -0.19 19.62
CA PHE A 69 5.69 0.70 18.51
C PHE A 69 5.60 0.04 17.11
N ILE A 70 5.72 -1.29 17.06
CA ILE A 70 5.55 -2.09 15.85
C ILE A 70 4.07 -2.40 15.64
N ALA A 71 3.31 -2.54 16.74
CA ALA A 71 1.87 -2.76 16.72
C ALA A 71 1.08 -1.66 15.99
N HIS A 72 -0.13 -2.02 15.58
CA HIS A 72 -1.11 -1.14 14.97
C HIS A 72 -1.59 -0.01 15.91
N SER A 73 -1.71 1.23 15.41
CA SER A 73 -2.45 2.27 16.15
C SER A 73 -3.93 1.87 16.33
N PRO A 74 -4.56 2.14 17.49
CA PRO A 74 -5.93 1.68 17.72
C PRO A 74 -6.98 2.64 17.13
N TRP A 75 -6.63 3.92 16.90
CA TRP A 75 -7.45 4.88 16.15
C TRP A 75 -6.59 5.92 15.43
N ASN A 76 -6.06 6.90 16.17
CA ASN A 76 -5.16 7.93 15.67
C ASN A 76 -3.71 7.54 15.93
N GLY A 77 -2.80 7.95 15.05
CA GLY A 77 -1.37 7.66 15.12
C GLY A 77 -0.90 6.77 13.97
N LEU A 78 0.42 6.73 13.78
CA LEU A 78 1.07 6.07 12.67
C LEU A 78 2.24 5.22 13.19
N HIS A 79 2.05 3.90 13.17
CA HIS A 79 3.07 2.91 13.52
C HIS A 79 3.58 2.16 12.29
N LEU A 80 4.63 1.35 12.46
CA LEU A 80 5.25 0.60 11.35
C LEU A 80 4.25 -0.32 10.63
N ALA A 81 3.34 -0.95 11.38
CA ALA A 81 2.23 -1.75 10.87
C ALA A 81 1.34 -1.01 9.86
N ASP A 82 1.14 0.29 10.07
CA ASP A 82 0.16 1.08 9.34
C ASP A 82 0.68 1.48 7.94
N PHE A 83 1.95 1.19 7.59
CA PHE A 83 2.49 1.40 6.24
C PHE A 83 2.28 0.23 5.28
N VAL A 84 2.04 -0.99 5.80
CA VAL A 84 2.04 -2.24 5.01
C VAL A 84 1.00 -2.21 3.88
N MET A 85 -0.24 -1.84 4.21
CA MET A 85 -1.36 -1.83 3.26
C MET A 85 -1.22 -0.71 2.20
N PRO A 86 -0.92 0.56 2.55
CA PRO A 86 -0.61 1.60 1.56
C PRO A 86 0.55 1.24 0.61
N PHE A 87 1.63 0.62 1.12
CA PHE A 87 2.76 0.19 0.29
C PHE A 87 2.31 -0.86 -0.74
N PHE A 88 1.50 -1.83 -0.32
CA PHE A 88 0.95 -2.84 -1.22
C PHE A 88 0.08 -2.22 -2.32
N LEU A 89 -0.85 -1.31 -1.98
CA LEU A 89 -1.70 -0.61 -2.96
C LEU A 89 -0.89 0.20 -3.97
N PHE A 90 0.13 0.92 -3.50
CA PHE A 90 1.04 1.67 -4.36
C PHE A 90 1.77 0.75 -5.35
N ILE A 91 2.29 -0.40 -4.88
CA ILE A 91 2.97 -1.41 -5.71
C ILE A 91 2.01 -2.04 -6.74
N VAL A 92 0.75 -2.27 -6.38
CA VAL A 92 -0.28 -2.76 -7.31
C VAL A 92 -0.51 -1.75 -8.43
N GLY A 93 -0.69 -0.47 -8.10
CA GLY A 93 -0.83 0.61 -9.09
C GLY A 93 0.38 0.74 -10.02
N LEU A 94 1.58 0.74 -9.44
CA LEU A 94 2.86 0.76 -10.17
C LEU A 94 2.99 -0.43 -11.13
N SER A 95 2.63 -1.63 -10.67
CA SER A 95 2.63 -2.85 -11.49
C SER A 95 1.63 -2.75 -12.65
N LEU A 96 0.46 -2.14 -12.43
CA LEU A 96 -0.61 -2.01 -13.42
C LEU A 96 -0.17 -1.20 -14.64
N ALA A 97 0.57 -0.10 -14.44
CA ALA A 97 1.12 0.71 -15.53
C ALA A 97 2.10 -0.07 -16.43
N LEU A 98 2.91 -0.97 -15.85
CA LEU A 98 3.86 -1.81 -16.59
C LEU A 98 3.15 -2.88 -17.42
N VAL A 99 2.08 -3.47 -16.88
CA VAL A 99 1.25 -4.44 -17.62
C VAL A 99 0.58 -3.77 -18.81
N TYR A 100 -0.04 -2.58 -18.63
CA TYR A 100 -0.72 -1.89 -19.73
C TYR A 100 0.21 -1.40 -20.85
N LYS A 101 1.51 -1.20 -20.60
CA LYS A 101 2.49 -0.91 -21.68
C LYS A 101 2.65 -2.08 -22.65
N ASN A 102 2.67 -3.30 -22.14
CA ASN A 102 3.11 -4.50 -22.88
C ASN A 102 1.95 -5.28 -23.52
N VAL A 103 0.75 -4.68 -23.59
CA VAL A 103 -0.47 -5.32 -24.06
C VAL A 103 -0.96 -4.63 -25.34
N GLU A 104 -0.90 -5.35 -26.45
CA GLU A 104 -1.48 -4.91 -27.73
C GLU A 104 -3.01 -4.93 -27.70
N ASN A 105 -3.61 -6.00 -27.17
CA ASN A 105 -5.07 -6.13 -27.06
C ASN A 105 -5.56 -5.97 -25.61
N LYS A 106 -6.04 -4.76 -25.30
CA LYS A 106 -6.52 -4.37 -23.97
C LYS A 106 -7.68 -5.25 -23.45
N VAL A 107 -8.55 -5.75 -24.34
CA VAL A 107 -9.73 -6.55 -23.96
C VAL A 107 -9.34 -7.93 -23.45
N GLU A 108 -8.38 -8.60 -24.09
CA GLU A 108 -7.93 -9.93 -23.65
C GLU A 108 -7.09 -9.82 -22.36
N ALA A 109 -6.35 -8.74 -22.14
CA ALA A 109 -5.65 -8.50 -20.88
C ALA A 109 -6.60 -8.18 -19.72
N THR A 110 -7.64 -7.34 -19.92
CA THR A 110 -8.64 -7.09 -18.87
C THR A 110 -9.42 -8.37 -18.56
N ARG A 111 -9.78 -9.18 -19.57
CA ARG A 111 -10.38 -10.52 -19.35
C ARG A 111 -9.48 -11.42 -18.50
N LYS A 112 -8.19 -11.54 -18.81
CA LYS A 112 -7.23 -12.33 -18.00
C LYS A 112 -7.10 -11.79 -16.57
N ALA A 113 -7.07 -10.47 -16.39
CA ALA A 113 -7.03 -9.84 -15.08
C ALA A 113 -8.31 -10.12 -14.27
N VAL A 114 -9.48 -10.02 -14.90
CA VAL A 114 -10.79 -10.34 -14.28
C VAL A 114 -10.88 -11.81 -13.89
N VAL A 115 -10.48 -12.75 -14.76
CA VAL A 115 -10.45 -14.19 -14.43
C VAL A 115 -9.54 -14.46 -13.23
N ARG A 116 -8.34 -13.85 -13.19
CA ARG A 116 -7.43 -13.97 -12.05
C ARG A 116 -8.02 -13.35 -10.77
N ALA A 117 -8.69 -12.21 -10.87
CA ALA A 117 -9.36 -11.58 -9.73
C ALA A 117 -10.48 -12.47 -9.18
N ILE A 118 -11.31 -13.06 -10.05
CA ILE A 118 -12.36 -14.01 -9.66
C ILE A 118 -11.76 -15.25 -9.00
N GLN A 119 -10.69 -15.82 -9.56
CA GLN A 119 -9.99 -16.98 -8.95
C GLN A 119 -9.46 -16.66 -7.56
N LEU A 120 -8.83 -15.49 -7.37
CA LEU A 120 -8.32 -15.05 -6.07
C LEU A 120 -9.44 -14.71 -5.09
N PHE A 121 -10.56 -14.16 -5.56
CA PHE A 121 -11.74 -13.89 -4.74
C PHE A 121 -12.41 -15.18 -4.25
N VAL A 122 -12.61 -16.16 -5.12
CA VAL A 122 -13.12 -17.49 -4.76
C VAL A 122 -12.15 -18.21 -3.80
N LEU A 123 -10.85 -18.15 -4.06
CA LEU A 123 -9.84 -18.68 -3.14
C LEU A 123 -9.88 -17.99 -1.78
N GLY A 124 -10.05 -16.66 -1.75
CA GLY A 124 -10.22 -15.87 -0.54
C GLY A 124 -11.46 -16.29 0.27
N ILE A 125 -12.61 -16.46 -0.40
CA ILE A 125 -13.83 -16.99 0.24
C ILE A 125 -13.60 -18.38 0.83
N VAL A 126 -12.89 -19.27 0.14
CA VAL A 126 -12.58 -20.62 0.66
C VAL A 126 -11.66 -20.54 1.88
N LEU A 127 -10.58 -19.75 1.83
CA LEU A 127 -9.62 -19.64 2.93
C LEU A 127 -10.21 -18.93 4.16
N GLN A 128 -10.93 -17.83 3.95
CA GLN A 128 -11.44 -16.96 5.01
C GLN A 128 -12.85 -17.36 5.49
N GLY A 129 -13.59 -18.12 4.69
CA GLY A 129 -14.85 -18.78 5.07
C GLY A 129 -14.70 -19.96 6.04
N GLY A 130 -13.56 -20.08 6.73
CA GLY A 130 -13.41 -21.03 7.83
C GLY A 130 -13.13 -22.49 7.44
N TYR A 131 -12.91 -22.82 6.16
CA TYR A 131 -12.52 -24.19 5.77
C TYR A 131 -11.20 -24.67 6.39
N PHE A 132 -10.35 -23.75 6.87
CA PHE A 132 -9.04 -24.02 7.47
C PHE A 132 -8.83 -23.45 8.89
N HIS A 133 -9.87 -22.92 9.53
CA HIS A 133 -9.71 -22.27 10.85
C HIS A 133 -9.95 -23.25 12.02
N GLY A 134 -8.86 -23.71 12.63
CA GLY A 134 -8.83 -24.23 14.01
C GLY A 134 -8.58 -25.74 14.16
N LEU A 135 -7.45 -26.10 14.75
CA LEU A 135 -7.12 -27.49 15.13
C LEU A 135 -8.01 -28.06 16.26
N ASN A 136 -8.76 -27.20 16.96
CA ASN A 136 -9.53 -27.55 18.16
C ASN A 136 -11.06 -27.42 18.00
N SER A 137 -11.57 -27.05 16.81
CA SER A 137 -13.01 -26.89 16.56
C SER A 137 -13.39 -27.41 15.18
N LEU A 138 -13.81 -28.69 15.11
CA LEU A 138 -14.28 -29.37 13.89
C LEU A 138 -15.65 -28.87 13.39
N THR A 139 -16.06 -27.66 13.75
CA THR A 139 -17.25 -26.97 13.19
C THR A 139 -16.91 -26.44 11.80
N PHE A 140 -16.76 -27.36 10.85
CA PHE A 140 -16.61 -27.03 9.43
C PHE A 140 -17.92 -26.47 8.89
N GLY A 141 -17.92 -25.18 8.60
CA GLY A 141 -19.05 -24.51 7.99
C GLY A 141 -18.87 -23.01 7.96
N VAL A 142 -18.94 -22.43 6.76
CA VAL A 142 -19.51 -21.09 6.64
C VAL A 142 -20.95 -21.22 7.16
N ASP A 143 -21.24 -20.69 8.35
CA ASP A 143 -22.63 -20.38 8.70
C ASP A 143 -23.11 -19.33 7.68
N ILE A 144 -23.82 -19.76 6.62
CA ILE A 144 -24.42 -18.85 5.64
C ILE A 144 -25.33 -17.83 6.36
N GLU A 145 -25.93 -18.21 7.51
CA GLU A 145 -26.72 -17.32 8.36
C GLU A 145 -25.90 -16.28 9.16
N ARG A 146 -24.58 -16.52 9.35
CA ARG A 146 -23.66 -15.51 9.90
C ARG A 146 -23.14 -14.53 8.85
N ILE A 147 -23.28 -14.84 7.56
CA ILE A 147 -23.19 -13.84 6.49
C ILE A 147 -24.46 -12.98 6.57
N ARG A 148 -24.36 -11.88 7.31
CA ARG A 148 -25.52 -11.11 7.78
C ARG A 148 -25.88 -9.96 6.85
N TRP A 149 -26.88 -10.18 6.01
CA TRP A 149 -27.32 -9.24 4.98
C TRP A 149 -28.07 -7.98 5.49
N LEU A 150 -28.92 -8.10 6.53
CA LEU A 150 -29.70 -6.99 7.16
C LEU A 150 -28.86 -5.77 7.65
N GLY A 151 -29.37 -4.83 8.46
CA GLY A 151 -30.52 -4.81 9.37
C GLY A 151 -30.11 -4.03 10.65
N ILE A 152 -31.03 -3.76 11.58
CA ILE A 152 -30.99 -2.47 12.30
C ILE A 152 -30.35 -2.50 13.71
N LEU A 153 -29.42 -1.56 13.93
CA LEU A 153 -29.12 -0.97 15.24
C LEU A 153 -28.85 0.53 15.01
N GLN A 154 -29.88 1.36 15.17
CA GLN A 154 -29.78 2.80 14.92
C GLN A 154 -29.06 3.49 16.08
N VAL A 155 -28.02 4.24 15.74
CA VAL A 155 -27.40 5.23 16.62
C VAL A 155 -27.69 6.60 15.99
N ASN A 156 -28.51 7.41 16.66
CA ASN A 156 -28.71 8.80 16.23
C ASN A 156 -27.45 9.60 16.58
N CYS A 157 -26.56 9.75 15.60
CA CYS A 157 -25.49 10.75 15.65
C CYS A 157 -26.08 12.11 15.26
N GLU A 158 -26.43 12.92 16.26
CA GLU A 158 -26.59 14.36 16.03
C GLU A 158 -25.22 15.02 15.85
N VAL A 159 -25.23 16.13 15.12
CA VAL A 159 -24.15 17.11 14.85
C VAL A 159 -22.91 16.72 14.01
N ARG A 160 -22.54 17.72 13.18
CA ARG A 160 -21.24 18.11 12.59
C ARG A 160 -20.12 17.05 12.54
N GLY A 161 -19.63 16.76 11.33
CA GLY A 161 -18.62 15.74 11.06
C GLY A 161 -17.38 15.78 11.96
N ASP A 162 -17.34 14.85 12.91
CA ASP A 162 -16.20 14.54 13.77
C ASP A 162 -15.30 13.46 13.11
N LEU A 163 -14.04 13.38 13.54
CA LEU A 163 -13.07 12.35 13.16
C LEU A 163 -12.79 11.37 14.33
N GLY A 164 -13.51 11.52 15.44
CA GLY A 164 -13.55 10.57 16.55
C GLY A 164 -14.17 9.20 16.20
N PRO A 165 -13.98 8.18 17.05
CA PRO A 165 -14.53 6.84 16.84
C PRO A 165 -16.06 6.78 16.96
N ALA A 166 -16.68 7.77 17.62
CA ALA A 166 -18.10 7.73 17.97
C ALA A 166 -19.05 8.03 16.80
N CYS A 167 -18.93 9.22 16.19
CA CYS A 167 -19.86 9.73 15.18
C CYS A 167 -19.13 10.37 14.00
N ASN A 168 -18.24 9.60 13.35
CA ASN A 168 -17.58 10.05 12.13
C ASN A 168 -18.43 9.87 10.87
N ALA A 169 -18.15 10.71 9.87
CA ALA A 169 -18.89 10.74 8.61
C ALA A 169 -18.75 9.45 7.77
N ALA A 170 -17.60 8.77 7.82
CA ALA A 170 -17.40 7.49 7.14
C ALA A 170 -18.40 6.44 7.67
N GLY A 171 -18.40 6.21 8.98
CA GLY A 171 -19.33 5.30 9.63
C GLY A 171 -20.80 5.71 9.51
N LEU A 172 -21.12 6.98 9.27
CA LEU A 172 -22.49 7.41 8.91
C LEU A 172 -22.87 6.94 7.51
N ILE A 173 -22.00 7.18 6.52
CA ILE A 173 -22.19 6.78 5.11
C ILE A 173 -22.30 5.25 5.02
N ASP A 174 -21.38 4.51 5.65
CA ASP A 174 -21.38 3.05 5.60
C ASP A 174 -22.64 2.45 6.27
N ARG A 175 -23.10 3.02 7.40
CA ARG A 175 -24.37 2.59 8.03
C ARG A 175 -25.59 2.87 7.18
N HIS A 176 -25.57 3.94 6.37
CA HIS A 176 -26.68 4.32 5.50
C HIS A 176 -26.70 3.50 4.21
N VAL A 177 -25.55 3.21 3.61
CA VAL A 177 -25.44 2.54 2.29
C VAL A 177 -25.25 1.02 2.42
N LEU A 178 -24.37 0.55 3.31
CA LEU A 178 -24.07 -0.88 3.50
C LEU A 178 -24.96 -1.55 4.57
N GLY A 179 -25.48 -0.76 5.50
CA GLY A 179 -26.37 -1.24 6.56
C GLY A 179 -25.64 -1.86 7.75
N VAL A 180 -26.25 -1.77 8.93
CA VAL A 180 -25.54 -1.93 10.23
C VAL A 180 -25.01 -3.35 10.50
N LYS A 181 -25.48 -4.42 9.84
CA LYS A 181 -24.90 -5.76 10.01
C LYS A 181 -23.67 -6.04 9.14
N HIS A 182 -23.40 -5.24 8.09
CA HIS A 182 -22.16 -5.36 7.31
C HIS A 182 -20.93 -4.90 8.12
N LEU A 183 -21.12 -3.93 9.01
CA LEU A 183 -20.04 -3.33 9.79
C LEU A 183 -19.49 -4.28 10.87
N TYR A 184 -18.17 -4.25 11.09
CA TYR A 184 -17.50 -5.10 12.08
C TYR A 184 -17.90 -4.73 13.52
N ARG A 185 -18.24 -5.75 14.31
CA ARG A 185 -18.66 -5.63 15.72
C ARG A 185 -17.51 -5.53 16.74
N LYS A 186 -16.27 -5.72 16.29
CA LYS A 186 -15.05 -5.57 17.09
C LYS A 186 -14.06 -4.67 16.33
N PRO A 187 -14.36 -3.36 16.18
CA PRO A 187 -13.47 -2.44 15.49
C PRO A 187 -12.22 -2.15 16.33
N GLY A 188 -11.13 -1.74 15.67
CA GLY A 188 -9.82 -1.53 16.32
C GLY A 188 -9.85 -0.54 17.49
N TYR A 189 -10.76 0.45 17.48
CA TYR A 189 -10.89 1.41 18.57
C TYR A 189 -11.42 0.82 19.88
N ARG A 190 -11.94 -0.42 19.86
CA ARG A 190 -12.27 -1.15 21.10
C ARG A 190 -11.03 -1.40 21.98
N ASN A 191 -9.83 -1.34 21.38
CA ASN A 191 -8.56 -1.46 22.09
C ASN A 191 -8.06 -0.11 22.66
N LEU A 192 -8.82 0.98 22.57
CA LEU A 192 -8.50 2.22 23.30
C LEU A 192 -8.65 2.00 24.80
N LYS A 193 -7.84 2.72 25.59
CA LYS A 193 -7.84 2.63 27.06
C LYS A 193 -9.22 2.97 27.65
N GLU A 194 -9.97 3.90 27.04
CA GLU A 194 -11.33 4.23 27.50
C GLU A 194 -12.32 3.06 27.35
N CYS A 195 -12.10 2.15 26.38
CA CYS A 195 -12.95 0.99 26.12
C CYS A 195 -12.42 -0.31 26.76
N SER A 196 -11.16 -0.35 27.20
CA SER A 196 -10.50 -1.55 27.75
C SER A 196 -10.47 -1.62 29.27
N ASN A 197 -10.62 -0.50 29.99
CA ASN A 197 -10.42 -0.44 31.44
C ASN A 197 -11.62 -0.90 32.30
N SER A 198 -12.67 -1.47 31.71
CA SER A 198 -13.84 -1.97 32.45
C SER A 198 -13.70 -3.44 32.83
N GLU A 199 -13.06 -3.73 33.96
CA GLU A 199 -13.12 -5.07 34.57
C GLU A 199 -14.55 -5.45 34.98
N ASN A 200 -15.42 -4.45 35.21
CA ASN A 200 -16.87 -4.60 35.34
C ASN A 200 -17.60 -4.02 34.13
N VAL A 201 -18.06 -4.89 33.22
CA VAL A 201 -18.59 -4.54 31.87
C VAL A 201 -19.95 -3.79 31.89
N SER A 202 -20.61 -3.63 33.05
CA SER A 202 -22.04 -3.29 33.09
C SER A 202 -22.40 -1.81 33.28
N GLU A 203 -21.54 -0.97 33.88
CA GLU A 203 -21.88 0.42 34.19
C GLU A 203 -20.68 1.36 33.95
N GLY A 204 -20.77 2.21 32.92
CA GLY A 204 -19.82 3.30 32.67
C GLY A 204 -19.15 3.34 31.29
N LEU A 205 -19.31 2.32 30.44
CA LEU A 205 -18.70 2.35 29.09
C LEU A 205 -19.39 3.38 28.18
N PRO A 206 -18.64 4.22 27.43
CA PRO A 206 -19.23 5.05 26.39
C PRO A 206 -19.95 4.19 25.35
N PRO A 207 -21.19 4.54 24.93
CA PRO A 207 -21.99 3.69 24.04
C PRO A 207 -21.33 3.45 22.68
N TRP A 208 -20.41 4.34 22.27
CA TRP A 208 -19.65 4.18 21.04
C TRP A 208 -18.56 3.07 21.10
N CYS A 209 -18.08 2.65 22.28
CA CYS A 209 -17.10 1.56 22.39
C CYS A 209 -17.63 0.21 21.84
N LEU A 210 -18.96 0.08 21.71
CA LEU A 210 -19.66 -1.08 21.17
C LEU A 210 -20.28 -0.82 19.79
N ALA A 211 -20.12 0.39 19.23
CA ALA A 211 -20.63 0.69 17.91
C ALA A 211 -19.92 -0.18 16.84
N PRO A 212 -20.64 -0.67 15.82
CA PRO A 212 -20.00 -1.34 14.72
C PRO A 212 -19.40 -0.30 13.76
N PHE A 213 -18.26 -0.63 13.15
CA PHE A 213 -17.52 0.23 12.22
C PHE A 213 -16.80 -0.61 11.17
N ASP A 214 -16.71 -0.13 9.93
CA ASP A 214 -16.02 -0.81 8.83
C ASP A 214 -14.81 0.02 8.37
N PRO A 215 -13.56 -0.44 8.60
CA PRO A 215 -12.37 0.28 8.16
C PRO A 215 -12.17 0.21 6.64
N GLU A 216 -12.80 -0.75 5.95
CA GLU A 216 -12.74 -0.91 4.49
C GLU A 216 -14.04 -0.43 3.81
N GLY A 217 -14.75 0.50 4.47
CA GLY A 217 -15.96 1.14 3.97
C GLY A 217 -15.78 1.95 2.68
N ILE A 218 -16.85 2.63 2.27
CA ILE A 218 -16.93 3.29 0.95
C ILE A 218 -15.90 4.41 0.81
N LEU A 219 -15.72 5.21 1.87
CA LEU A 219 -14.83 6.37 1.84
C LEU A 219 -13.35 5.97 1.90
N SER A 220 -13.00 4.94 2.68
CA SER A 220 -11.63 4.41 2.74
C SER A 220 -11.27 3.63 1.48
N THR A 221 -12.22 2.91 0.87
CA THR A 221 -12.03 2.29 -0.46
C THR A 221 -11.70 3.35 -1.52
N LEU A 222 -12.37 4.52 -1.49
CA LEU A 222 -12.09 5.62 -2.41
C LEU A 222 -10.68 6.20 -2.23
N THR A 223 -10.25 6.45 -0.99
CA THR A 223 -8.89 6.99 -0.73
C THR A 223 -7.79 5.94 -0.95
N ALA A 224 -8.06 4.66 -0.69
CA ALA A 224 -7.21 3.54 -1.10
C ALA A 224 -7.04 3.47 -2.63
N ALA A 225 -8.09 3.70 -3.41
CA ALA A 225 -8.01 3.79 -4.86
C ALA A 225 -7.11 4.96 -5.32
N VAL A 226 -7.12 6.10 -4.61
CA VAL A 226 -6.21 7.22 -4.88
C VAL A 226 -4.74 6.83 -4.63
N THR A 227 -4.41 6.11 -3.55
CA THR A 227 -3.06 5.55 -3.33
C THR A 227 -2.61 4.66 -4.49
N CYS A 228 -3.51 3.82 -5.02
CA CYS A 228 -3.25 2.99 -6.20
C CYS A 228 -3.02 3.84 -7.46
N ILE A 229 -3.79 4.91 -7.68
CA ILE A 229 -3.60 5.86 -8.79
C ILE A 229 -2.24 6.59 -8.69
N ILE A 230 -1.81 6.98 -7.48
CA ILE A 230 -0.48 7.57 -7.26
C ILE A 230 0.62 6.56 -7.66
N GLY A 231 0.50 5.29 -7.25
CA GLY A 231 1.41 4.23 -7.69
C GLY A 231 1.43 4.04 -9.21
N LEU A 232 0.26 4.08 -9.86
CA LEU A 232 0.12 4.01 -11.32
C LEU A 232 0.83 5.17 -12.01
N HIS A 233 0.78 6.38 -11.46
CA HIS A 233 1.52 7.53 -11.98
C HIS A 233 3.04 7.30 -11.95
N TYR A 234 3.57 6.69 -10.89
CA TYR A 234 5.01 6.35 -10.81
C TYR A 234 5.41 5.37 -11.91
N GLY A 235 4.56 4.38 -12.20
CA GLY A 235 4.77 3.44 -13.29
C GLY A 235 4.67 4.09 -14.66
N HIS A 236 3.76 5.04 -14.86
CA HIS A 236 3.67 5.83 -16.08
C HIS A 236 4.95 6.65 -16.33
N VAL A 237 5.49 7.28 -15.27
CA VAL A 237 6.81 7.96 -15.29
C VAL A 237 7.92 6.98 -15.67
N LEU A 238 7.95 5.76 -15.12
CA LEU A 238 8.95 4.73 -15.50
C LEU A 238 8.85 4.36 -16.99
N VAL A 239 7.63 4.25 -17.50
CA VAL A 239 7.32 3.79 -18.86
C VAL A 239 7.65 4.82 -19.93
N GLN A 240 7.37 6.10 -19.67
CA GLN A 240 7.38 7.18 -20.66
C GLN A 240 8.63 8.07 -20.59
N LEU A 241 9.23 8.26 -19.41
CA LEU A 241 10.43 9.09 -19.26
C LEU A 241 11.69 8.24 -19.42
N GLU A 242 12.58 8.65 -20.30
CA GLU A 242 13.90 8.06 -20.49
C GLU A 242 14.93 8.75 -19.60
N GLY A 243 15.88 7.97 -19.06
CA GLY A 243 16.93 8.45 -18.16
C GLY A 243 16.59 8.36 -16.66
N HIS A 244 17.48 7.69 -15.90
CA HIS A 244 17.31 7.45 -14.46
C HIS A 244 17.18 8.73 -13.63
N LYS A 245 18.01 9.75 -13.92
CA LYS A 245 18.00 11.04 -13.20
C LYS A 245 16.65 11.76 -13.30
N ARG A 246 16.03 11.76 -14.49
CA ARG A 246 14.74 12.44 -14.73
C ARG A 246 13.58 11.72 -14.05
N ARG A 247 13.57 10.38 -14.07
CA ARG A 247 12.60 9.55 -13.31
C ARG A 247 12.66 9.84 -11.82
N LEU A 248 13.86 9.77 -11.24
CA LEU A 248 14.09 10.02 -9.81
C LEU A 248 13.70 11.45 -9.41
N PHE A 249 14.02 12.45 -10.23
CA PHE A 249 13.61 13.83 -9.95
C PHE A 249 12.08 13.97 -9.89
N HIS A 250 11.33 13.43 -10.86
CA HIS A 250 9.87 13.46 -10.83
C HIS A 250 9.27 12.71 -9.63
N TRP A 251 9.76 11.49 -9.35
CA TRP A 251 9.28 10.70 -8.21
C TRP A 251 9.55 11.38 -6.87
N LEU A 252 10.77 11.89 -6.66
CA LEU A 252 11.10 12.58 -5.41
C LEU A 252 10.35 13.91 -5.28
N LEU A 253 10.18 14.68 -6.36
CA LEU A 253 9.37 15.90 -6.34
C LEU A 253 7.92 15.62 -5.93
N ILE A 254 7.31 14.58 -6.51
CA ILE A 254 5.94 14.16 -6.15
C ILE A 254 5.89 13.61 -4.71
N SER A 255 6.87 12.80 -4.30
CA SER A 255 6.98 12.32 -2.92
C SER A 255 7.03 13.46 -1.91
N PHE A 256 7.94 14.43 -2.08
CA PHE A 256 8.13 15.51 -1.11
C PHE A 256 6.96 16.49 -1.09
N THR A 257 6.30 16.73 -2.23
CA THR A 257 5.08 17.56 -2.28
C THR A 257 3.90 16.87 -1.58
N LEU A 258 3.68 15.57 -1.81
CA LEU A 258 2.66 14.79 -1.09
C LEU A 258 2.97 14.70 0.41
N PHE A 259 4.24 14.52 0.80
CA PHE A 259 4.67 14.50 2.20
C PHE A 259 4.40 15.83 2.90
N GLY A 260 4.82 16.95 2.28
CA GLY A 260 4.58 18.29 2.80
C GLY A 260 3.10 18.61 2.94
N LEU A 261 2.29 18.26 1.93
CA LEU A 261 0.83 18.43 1.98
C LEU A 261 0.19 17.57 3.08
N GLY A 262 0.61 16.30 3.22
CA GLY A 262 0.15 15.41 4.28
C GLY A 262 0.45 15.95 5.69
N LEU A 263 1.66 16.49 5.90
CA LEU A 263 2.03 17.17 7.15
C LEU A 263 1.20 18.44 7.39
N ILE A 264 0.99 19.28 6.36
CA ILE A 264 0.15 20.49 6.48
C ILE A 264 -1.27 20.12 6.89
N LEU A 265 -1.89 19.09 6.28
CA LEU A 265 -3.22 18.61 6.66
C LEU A 265 -3.24 18.04 8.09
N SER A 266 -2.17 17.36 8.51
CA SER A 266 -2.03 16.87 9.89
C SER A 266 -1.95 18.01 10.90
N CYS A 267 -1.19 19.08 10.59
CA CYS A 267 -1.11 20.28 11.42
C CYS A 267 -2.39 21.12 11.39
N ALA A 268 -3.15 21.09 10.30
CA ALA A 268 -4.46 21.73 10.17
C ALA A 268 -5.59 20.99 10.90
N GLY A 269 -5.29 19.90 11.61
CA GLY A 269 -6.24 19.19 12.46
C GLY A 269 -6.87 17.93 11.86
N ILE A 270 -6.42 17.44 10.70
CA ILE A 270 -6.86 16.14 10.16
C ILE A 270 -5.90 15.04 10.65
N PRO A 271 -6.24 14.28 11.73
CA PRO A 271 -5.34 13.29 12.30
C PRO A 271 -4.95 12.20 11.30
N LEU A 272 -3.73 11.69 11.46
CA LEU A 272 -3.28 10.47 10.79
C LEU A 272 -4.06 9.29 11.38
N ASN A 273 -5.01 8.75 10.61
CA ASN A 273 -5.90 7.69 11.05
C ASN A 273 -6.13 6.73 9.89
N LYS A 274 -5.68 5.49 10.09
CA LYS A 274 -5.78 4.41 9.09
C LYS A 274 -7.19 3.86 8.93
N SER A 275 -7.98 3.84 10.01
CA SER A 275 -9.30 3.21 10.06
C SER A 275 -10.32 4.03 9.29
N LEU A 276 -10.10 5.35 9.21
CA LEU A 276 -10.82 6.28 8.33
C LEU A 276 -10.10 6.49 6.98
N TYR A 277 -8.90 5.92 6.82
CA TYR A 277 -7.94 6.18 5.74
C TYR A 277 -7.90 7.68 5.36
N THR A 278 -7.58 8.52 6.36
CA THR A 278 -7.69 9.98 6.22
C THR A 278 -6.78 10.53 5.13
N THR A 279 -7.15 11.67 4.54
CA THR A 279 -6.37 12.30 3.47
C THR A 279 -4.93 12.62 3.90
N SER A 280 -4.71 13.05 5.15
CA SER A 280 -3.37 13.26 5.70
C SER A 280 -2.57 11.96 5.78
N TYR A 281 -3.17 10.87 6.27
CA TYR A 281 -2.58 9.54 6.32
C TYR A 281 -2.24 9.03 4.91
N MET A 282 -3.21 9.02 3.99
CA MET A 282 -3.06 8.62 2.58
C MET A 282 -1.87 9.33 1.91
N LEU A 283 -1.78 10.65 2.04
CA LEU A 283 -0.73 11.46 1.43
C LEU A 283 0.65 11.10 2.01
N LEU A 284 0.75 11.00 3.34
CA LEU A 284 2.01 10.72 4.03
C LEU A 284 2.51 9.30 3.74
N THR A 285 1.62 8.30 3.76
CA THR A 285 1.98 6.91 3.45
C THR A 285 2.31 6.71 1.96
N SER A 286 1.58 7.35 1.05
CA SER A 286 1.89 7.32 -0.39
C SER A 286 3.23 8.01 -0.70
N ALA A 287 3.54 9.10 0.00
CA ALA A 287 4.83 9.77 -0.12
C ALA A 287 5.98 8.88 0.37
N SER A 288 5.85 8.27 1.55
CA SER A 288 6.87 7.33 2.04
C SER A 288 7.06 6.13 1.12
N ALA A 289 5.98 5.58 0.53
CA ALA A 289 6.06 4.52 -0.47
C ALA A 289 6.86 4.96 -1.72
N GLY A 290 6.64 6.19 -2.20
CA GLY A 290 7.38 6.78 -3.31
C GLY A 290 8.87 7.00 -3.02
N ILE A 291 9.22 7.43 -1.79
CA ILE A 291 10.61 7.58 -1.34
C ILE A 291 11.27 6.21 -1.23
N THR A 292 10.63 5.23 -0.58
CA THR A 292 11.13 3.85 -0.44
C THR A 292 11.34 3.21 -1.80
N PHE A 293 10.39 3.33 -2.74
CA PHE A 293 10.57 2.83 -4.10
C PHE A 293 11.74 3.52 -4.83
N SER A 294 11.86 4.85 -4.71
CA SER A 294 12.97 5.60 -5.32
C SER A 294 14.33 5.15 -4.77
N ALA A 295 14.44 4.91 -3.47
CA ALA A 295 15.65 4.38 -2.83
C ALA A 295 15.98 2.95 -3.30
N LEU A 296 14.97 2.07 -3.39
CA LEU A 296 15.16 0.70 -3.89
C LEU A 296 15.52 0.65 -5.37
N TYR A 297 14.96 1.53 -6.20
CA TYR A 297 15.35 1.69 -7.61
C TYR A 297 16.82 2.10 -7.75
N VAL A 298 17.29 3.06 -6.96
CA VAL A 298 18.70 3.45 -6.91
C VAL A 298 19.59 2.28 -6.46
N LEU A 299 19.21 1.59 -5.38
CA LEU A 299 20.00 0.50 -4.80
C LEU A 299 20.13 -0.72 -5.73
N VAL A 300 19.04 -1.12 -6.38
CA VAL A 300 18.94 -2.39 -7.13
C VAL A 300 19.15 -2.19 -8.62
N ASP A 301 18.51 -1.19 -9.24
CA ASP A 301 18.52 -1.01 -10.70
C ASP A 301 19.60 -0.03 -11.20
N ILE A 302 20.18 0.81 -10.32
CA ILE A 302 21.32 1.70 -10.66
C ILE A 302 22.64 1.16 -10.11
N TYR A 303 22.74 0.93 -8.79
CA TYR A 303 23.98 0.41 -8.19
C TYR A 303 24.15 -1.11 -8.30
N GLY A 304 23.10 -1.85 -8.70
CA GLY A 304 23.21 -3.28 -8.98
C GLY A 304 23.38 -4.18 -7.76
N TYR A 305 23.05 -3.74 -6.54
CA TYR A 305 23.23 -4.50 -5.30
C TYR A 305 22.25 -5.67 -5.08
N LYS A 306 22.00 -6.46 -6.14
CA LYS A 306 21.10 -7.62 -6.15
C LYS A 306 21.45 -8.67 -5.09
N ARG A 307 22.74 -8.85 -4.78
CA ARG A 307 23.20 -9.81 -3.76
C ARG A 307 22.78 -9.44 -2.34
N LEU A 308 22.52 -8.16 -2.03
CA LEU A 308 21.97 -7.76 -0.73
C LEU A 308 20.45 -7.98 -0.67
N THR A 309 19.77 -7.76 -1.80
CA THR A 309 18.30 -7.77 -1.87
C THR A 309 17.69 -9.10 -2.30
N PHE A 310 18.50 -10.14 -2.59
CA PHE A 310 18.02 -11.41 -3.16
C PHE A 310 16.88 -12.09 -2.37
N VAL A 311 16.91 -12.02 -1.03
CA VAL A 311 15.83 -12.58 -0.18
C VAL A 311 14.52 -11.82 -0.42
N LEU A 312 14.58 -10.49 -0.44
CA LEU A 312 13.42 -9.64 -0.69
C LEU A 312 12.93 -9.79 -2.14
N GLU A 313 13.83 -9.90 -3.12
CA GLU A 313 13.46 -10.19 -4.52
C GLU A 313 12.71 -11.52 -4.62
N TRP A 314 13.23 -12.59 -4.00
CA TRP A 314 12.58 -13.90 -3.96
C TRP A 314 11.21 -13.85 -3.27
N MET A 315 11.11 -13.20 -2.10
CA MET A 315 9.83 -13.00 -1.41
C MET A 315 8.83 -12.20 -2.27
N GLY A 316 9.32 -11.24 -3.06
CA GLY A 316 8.50 -10.44 -3.98
C GLY A 316 8.00 -11.21 -5.20
N ILE A 317 8.80 -12.14 -5.72
CA ILE A 317 8.42 -13.06 -6.80
C ILE A 317 7.31 -14.00 -6.32
N HIS A 318 7.42 -14.51 -5.09
CA HIS A 318 6.48 -15.49 -4.49
C HIS A 318 5.42 -14.86 -3.57
N SER A 319 5.24 -13.53 -3.62
CA SER A 319 4.50 -12.76 -2.61
C SER A 319 3.09 -13.27 -2.31
N LEU A 320 2.35 -13.68 -3.34
CA LEU A 320 0.96 -14.14 -3.20
C LEU A 320 0.87 -15.51 -2.52
N GLY A 321 1.81 -16.41 -2.79
CA GLY A 321 1.89 -17.71 -2.12
C GLY A 321 2.26 -17.55 -0.65
N ILE A 322 3.22 -16.67 -0.34
CA ILE A 322 3.61 -16.33 1.03
C ILE A 322 2.44 -15.69 1.79
N PHE A 323 1.75 -14.72 1.19
CA PHE A 323 0.58 -14.07 1.78
C PHE A 323 -0.51 -15.07 2.15
N VAL A 324 -0.88 -15.99 1.24
CA VAL A 324 -1.86 -17.05 1.51
C VAL A 324 -1.39 -17.98 2.63
N LEU A 325 -0.13 -18.43 2.59
CA LEU A 325 0.44 -19.38 3.55
C LEU A 325 0.55 -18.82 4.98
N VAL A 326 0.78 -17.50 5.10
CA VAL A 326 0.80 -16.79 6.38
C VAL A 326 -0.62 -16.54 6.90
N THR A 327 -1.48 -15.90 6.10
CA THR A 327 -2.83 -15.49 6.56
C THR A 327 -3.76 -16.66 6.85
N SER A 328 -3.59 -17.80 6.18
CA SER A 328 -4.37 -19.02 6.46
C SER A 328 -3.87 -19.84 7.66
N ASN A 329 -2.81 -19.40 8.35
CA ASN A 329 -2.09 -20.18 9.38
C ASN A 329 -1.57 -21.55 8.89
N LEU A 330 -1.59 -21.82 7.59
CA LEU A 330 -1.15 -23.10 7.01
C LEU A 330 0.33 -23.38 7.31
N ALA A 331 1.15 -22.33 7.38
CA ALA A 331 2.54 -22.40 7.86
C ALA A 331 2.63 -22.99 9.27
N VAL A 332 1.82 -22.47 10.19
CA VAL A 332 1.81 -22.89 11.61
C VAL A 332 1.33 -24.33 11.73
N ILE A 333 0.26 -24.69 11.01
CA ILE A 333 -0.28 -26.06 10.97
C ILE A 333 0.76 -27.06 10.40
N ALA A 334 1.48 -26.68 9.35
CA ALA A 334 2.52 -27.52 8.75
C ALA A 334 3.74 -27.70 9.68
N ILE A 335 4.18 -26.63 10.36
CA ILE A 335 5.32 -26.66 11.29
C ILE A 335 4.98 -27.41 12.59
N GLN A 336 3.74 -27.31 13.08
CA GLN A 336 3.30 -28.00 14.30
C GLN A 336 3.18 -29.53 14.13
N GLY A 337 3.16 -30.03 12.89
CA GLY A 337 3.05 -31.45 12.58
C GLY A 337 1.62 -31.95 12.71
N PHE A 338 1.03 -32.41 11.61
CA PHE A 338 -0.37 -32.85 11.55
C PHE A 338 -0.57 -34.24 12.18
N TYR A 339 -0.52 -34.34 13.51
CA TYR A 339 -0.72 -35.59 14.26
C TYR A 339 -2.20 -36.02 14.32
N TRP A 340 -2.75 -36.39 13.16
CA TRP A 340 -4.14 -36.82 12.98
C TRP A 340 -4.59 -37.93 13.96
N SER A 341 -3.71 -38.88 14.29
CA SER A 341 -4.04 -39.99 15.20
C SER A 341 -3.82 -39.69 16.69
N SER A 342 -3.12 -38.61 17.04
CA SER A 342 -2.72 -38.28 18.42
C SER A 342 -2.58 -36.77 18.65
N PRO A 343 -3.69 -35.99 18.67
CA PRO A 343 -3.64 -34.53 18.79
C PRO A 343 -3.00 -34.03 20.11
N LYS A 344 -2.80 -34.90 21.10
CA LYS A 344 -2.07 -34.60 22.35
C LYS A 344 -0.56 -34.41 22.15
N ASN A 345 0.00 -34.81 21.01
CA ASN A 345 1.43 -34.65 20.70
C ASN A 345 1.76 -33.33 19.98
N ASN A 346 0.77 -32.47 19.73
CA ASN A 346 1.02 -31.13 19.19
C ASN A 346 1.83 -30.34 20.24
N ILE A 347 2.97 -29.79 19.82
CA ILE A 347 4.05 -29.29 20.71
C ILE A 347 3.62 -28.14 21.64
N VAL A 348 2.47 -27.50 21.39
CA VAL A 348 1.90 -26.50 22.29
C VAL A 348 0.42 -26.81 22.57
N SER A 349 0.13 -27.26 23.79
CA SER A 349 -1.21 -27.17 24.36
C SER A 349 -1.51 -25.71 24.71
N LEU A 350 -1.91 -24.93 23.70
CA LEU A 350 -2.17 -23.49 23.87
C LEU A 350 -3.33 -23.29 24.84
N GLN A 351 -2.99 -22.72 25.99
CA GLN A 351 -3.89 -22.33 27.06
C GLN A 351 -4.82 -21.22 26.56
N SER A 352 -6.12 -21.41 26.75
CA SER A 352 -7.15 -20.49 26.28
C SER A 352 -7.10 -19.15 27.01
N VAL A 353 -6.85 -18.07 26.28
CA VAL A 353 -7.08 -16.66 26.66
C VAL A 353 -7.64 -15.94 25.43
#